data_AF-A0A934SZZ2-F1
#
_entry.id   AF-A0A934SZZ2-F1
#
_cell.length_a   1.000
_cell.length_b   1.000
_cell.length_c   1.000
_cell.angle_alpha   90.00
_cell.angle_beta   90.00
_cell.angle_gamma   90.00
#
_symmetry.space_group_name_H-M   'P 1'
#
loop_
_entity.id
_entity.type
_entity.pdbx_description
1 polymer ?
#
loop_
_entity_poly.entity_id
_entity_poly.type
_entity_poly.pdbx_seq_one_letter_code
_entity_poly.pdbx_strand_id
1 'polypeptide(L)'
;MADVAALRDRFPNTQELYREVCTVMFFRYGITPTANKLYQCVKKGSMSAPTEALGKFWDTLREKSRVRIEHPDLPEDLKTRAGEMAAALWDLAQQRAHASLNAYQDEARAKVLEAESARAQAEAEREALQKDRESVRANLAQAREQIADLQQQLAASAAIRDGLDTQLAQAHADIAAYR
;
A
#
# COMPACT_ATOMS: atom_id res chain seq x y z
N MET A 1 -12.45 29.44 -0.54
CA MET A 1 -12.75 29.35 0.91
C MET A 1 -14.25 29.33 1.12
N ALA A 2 -14.88 28.16 1.01
CA ALA A 2 -16.35 28.03 1.12
C ALA A 2 -16.86 28.29 2.55
N ASP A 3 -16.08 27.94 3.58
CA ASP A 3 -16.48 28.11 4.99
C ASP A 3 -16.55 29.58 5.43
N VAL A 4 -15.65 30.44 4.93
CA VAL A 4 -15.65 31.88 5.26
C VAL A 4 -16.88 32.57 4.66
N ALA A 5 -17.30 32.17 3.46
CA ALA A 5 -18.51 32.67 2.84
C ALA A 5 -19.77 32.23 3.60
N ALA A 6 -19.82 30.97 4.07
CA ALA A 6 -20.90 30.46 4.90
C ALA A 6 -20.98 31.12 6.29
N LEU A 7 -19.83 31.46 6.89
CA LEU A 7 -19.77 32.22 8.15
C LEU A 7 -20.34 33.63 7.99
N ARG A 8 -20.11 34.28 6.84
CA ARG A 8 -20.60 35.64 6.56
C ARG A 8 -22.14 35.73 6.54
N ASP A 9 -22.82 34.66 6.13
CA ASP A 9 -24.30 34.61 6.11
C ASP A 9 -24.87 34.28 7.49
N ARG A 10 -24.08 33.64 8.36
CA ARG A 10 -24.51 33.16 9.69
C ARG A 10 -24.25 34.16 10.82
N PHE A 11 -23.28 35.06 10.65
CA PHE A 11 -22.89 36.05 11.66
C PHE A 11 -23.05 37.48 11.11
N PRO A 12 -24.17 38.17 11.43
CA PRO A 12 -24.38 39.55 11.00
C PRO A 12 -23.47 40.55 11.73
N ASN A 13 -22.97 40.20 12.92
CA ASN A 13 -22.03 41.00 13.69
C ASN A 13 -20.60 40.86 13.12
N THR A 14 -20.00 41.98 12.74
CA THR A 14 -18.67 42.03 12.13
C THR A 14 -17.57 41.54 13.08
N GLN A 15 -17.68 41.82 14.39
CA GLN A 15 -16.67 41.40 15.37
C GLN A 15 -16.68 39.88 15.61
N GLU A 16 -17.87 39.28 15.71
CA GLU A 16 -18.02 37.83 15.86
C GLU A 16 -17.56 37.11 14.61
N LEU A 17 -17.87 37.64 13.42
CA LEU A 17 -17.40 37.10 12.16
C LEU A 17 -15.86 37.06 12.08
N TYR A 18 -15.18 38.13 12.50
CA TYR A 18 -13.71 38.14 12.55
C TYR A 18 -13.16 37.08 13.52
N ARG A 19 -13.80 36.87 14.68
CA ARG A 19 -13.40 35.83 15.64
C ARG A 19 -13.54 34.43 15.07
N GLU A 20 -14.68 34.11 14.46
CA GLU A 20 -14.93 32.78 13.90
C GLU A 20 -14.03 32.49 12.69
N VAL A 21 -13.71 33.50 11.87
CA VAL A 21 -12.74 33.36 10.79
C VAL A 21 -11.33 33.11 11.34
N CYS A 22 -10.93 33.74 12.46
CA CYS A 22 -9.68 33.41 13.15
C CYS A 22 -9.65 31.94 13.59
N THR A 23 -10.72 31.47 14.24
CA THR A 23 -10.86 30.08 14.70
C THR A 23 -10.75 29.10 13.53
N VAL A 24 -11.47 29.36 12.44
CA VAL A 24 -11.47 28.47 11.26
C VAL A 24 -10.11 28.50 10.55
N MET A 25 -9.49 29.67 10.36
CA MET A 25 -8.14 29.75 9.80
C MET A 25 -7.12 28.97 10.63
N PHE A 26 -7.15 29.14 11.95
CA PHE A 26 -6.17 28.56 12.84
C PHE A 26 -6.37 27.06 13.05
N PHE A 27 -7.56 26.61 13.44
CA PHE A 27 -7.82 25.22 13.80
C PHE A 27 -8.11 24.30 12.62
N ARG A 28 -8.81 24.81 11.59
CA ARG A 28 -9.22 23.97 10.45
C ARG A 28 -8.24 24.02 9.29
N TYR A 29 -7.65 25.18 9.06
CA TYR A 29 -6.73 25.37 7.93
C TYR A 29 -5.25 25.41 8.34
N GLY A 30 -4.93 25.48 9.63
CA GLY A 30 -3.55 25.55 10.12
C GLY A 30 -2.82 26.84 9.70
N ILE A 31 -3.55 27.89 9.32
CA ILE A 31 -2.99 29.16 8.86
C ILE A 31 -3.04 30.15 10.02
N THR A 32 -1.89 30.73 10.38
CA THR A 32 -1.84 31.82 11.37
C THR A 32 -2.66 33.02 10.88
N PRO A 33 -3.73 33.41 11.58
CA PRO A 33 -4.55 34.55 11.18
C PRO A 33 -3.71 35.83 11.27
N THR A 34 -3.73 36.64 10.21
CA THR A 34 -3.10 37.97 10.19
C THR A 34 -4.14 39.03 9.85
N ALA A 35 -3.95 40.27 10.31
CA ALA A 35 -4.91 41.36 10.09
C ALA A 35 -5.25 41.55 8.60
N ASN A 36 -4.23 41.45 7.73
CA ASN A 36 -4.41 41.54 6.28
C ASN A 36 -5.25 40.38 5.70
N LYS A 37 -4.99 39.14 6.14
CA LYS A 37 -5.74 37.97 5.65
C LYS A 37 -7.20 37.98 6.14
N LEU A 38 -7.42 38.40 7.38
CA LEU A 38 -8.75 38.57 7.96
C LEU A 38 -9.55 39.63 7.21
N TYR A 39 -8.95 40.80 6.95
CA TYR A 39 -9.58 41.87 6.20
C TYR A 39 -9.92 41.45 4.78
N GLN A 40 -9.03 40.73 4.09
CA GLN A 40 -9.28 40.20 2.74
C GLN A 40 -10.43 39.17 2.69
N CYS A 41 -10.65 38.45 3.79
CA CYS A 41 -11.70 37.43 3.92
C CYS A 41 -13.07 38.02 4.27
N VAL A 42 -13.13 39.01 5.17
CA VAL A 42 -14.38 39.57 5.69
C VAL A 42 -14.84 40.81 4.91
N LYS A 43 -13.91 41.63 4.40
CA LYS A 43 -14.15 42.85 3.60
C LYS A 43 -15.25 43.76 4.17
N LYS A 44 -15.39 43.84 5.50
CA LYS A 44 -16.36 44.67 6.23
C LYS A 44 -15.72 45.25 7.50
N GLY A 45 -16.04 46.52 7.82
CA GLY A 45 -15.57 47.20 9.03
C GLY A 45 -14.35 48.12 8.82
N SER A 46 -13.93 48.81 9.88
CA SER A 46 -12.76 49.70 9.89
C SER A 46 -11.44 48.92 9.86
N MET A 47 -10.35 49.58 9.44
CA MET A 47 -8.99 49.00 9.45
C MET A 47 -8.53 48.51 10.84
N SER A 48 -9.11 49.00 11.94
CA SER A 48 -8.75 48.63 13.31
C SER A 48 -9.43 47.34 13.81
N ALA A 49 -10.57 46.95 13.23
CA ALA A 49 -11.36 45.81 13.68
C ALA A 49 -10.67 44.43 13.52
N PRO A 50 -9.92 44.14 12.44
CA PRO A 50 -9.19 42.89 12.31
C PRO A 50 -8.12 42.70 13.39
N THR A 51 -7.42 43.76 13.76
CA THR A 51 -6.33 43.73 14.75
C THR A 51 -6.85 43.48 16.16
N GLU A 52 -7.97 44.11 16.53
CA GLU A 52 -8.61 43.90 17.83
C GLU A 52 -9.18 42.48 17.99
N ALA A 53 -9.82 41.96 16.95
CA ALA A 53 -10.32 40.58 16.95
C ALA A 53 -9.19 39.55 17.03
N LEU A 54 -8.05 39.84 16.40
CA LEU A 54 -6.83 39.04 16.49
C LEU A 54 -6.27 39.00 17.91
N GLY A 55 -6.17 40.16 18.57
CA GLY A 55 -5.72 40.26 19.96
C GLY A 55 -6.59 39.43 20.89
N LYS A 56 -7.91 39.64 20.84
CA LYS A 56 -8.90 38.89 21.63
C LYS A 56 -8.85 37.38 21.37
N PHE A 57 -8.64 36.96 20.12
CA PHE A 57 -8.48 35.55 19.77
C PHE A 57 -7.24 34.93 20.44
N TRP A 58 -6.09 35.59 20.35
CA TRP A 58 -4.86 35.10 20.97
C TRP A 58 -4.93 35.11 22.49
N ASP A 59 -5.58 36.11 23.09
CA ASP A 59 -5.78 36.16 24.54
C ASP A 59 -6.69 35.01 25.01
N THR A 60 -7.80 34.77 24.31
CA THR A 60 -8.71 33.65 24.60
C THR A 60 -8.04 32.28 24.39
N LEU A 61 -7.21 32.15 23.34
CA LEU A 61 -6.50 30.92 23.04
C LEU A 61 -5.42 30.65 24.11
N ARG A 62 -4.70 31.69 24.54
CA ARG A 62 -3.68 31.61 25.59
C ARG A 62 -4.31 31.33 26.96
N GLU A 63 -5.50 31.85 27.22
CA GLU A 63 -6.25 31.57 28.44
C GLU A 63 -6.69 30.09 28.51
N LYS A 64 -7.13 29.52 27.38
CA LYS A 64 -7.64 28.15 27.31
C LYS A 64 -6.56 27.08 27.13
N SER A 65 -5.36 27.43 26.67
CA SER A 65 -4.28 26.47 26.37
C SER A 65 -3.27 26.27 27.50
N ARG A 66 -3.30 27.07 28.58
CA ARG A 66 -2.41 26.86 29.72
C ARG A 66 -2.86 25.65 30.55
N VAL A 67 -2.02 24.62 30.60
CA VAL A 67 -2.09 23.55 31.62
C VAL A 67 -1.89 24.21 32.99
N ARG A 68 -2.97 24.42 33.73
CA ARG A 68 -2.96 25.10 35.03
C ARG A 68 -2.77 24.05 36.12
N ILE A 69 -1.60 24.03 36.76
CA ILE A 69 -1.44 23.36 38.06
C ILE A 69 -2.07 24.32 39.09
N GLU A 70 -3.36 24.16 39.33
CA GLU A 70 -4.05 24.91 40.39
C GLU A 70 -3.71 24.30 41.76
N HIS A 71 -2.69 24.86 42.41
CA HIS A 71 -2.48 24.70 43.84
C HIS A 71 -2.46 26.09 44.48
N PRO A 72 -3.27 26.36 45.53
CA PRO A 72 -3.50 27.72 46.06
C PRO A 72 -2.24 28.46 46.49
N ASP A 73 -1.20 27.74 46.93
CA ASP A 73 0.03 28.31 47.50
C ASP A 73 1.26 28.22 46.59
N LEU A 74 1.11 27.93 45.29
CA LEU A 74 2.26 27.79 44.39
C LEU A 74 2.65 29.12 43.71
N PRO A 75 3.90 29.59 43.84
CA PRO A 75 4.37 30.81 43.16
C PRO A 75 4.21 30.72 41.64
N GLU A 76 3.83 31.82 40.99
CA GLU A 76 3.56 31.86 39.53
C GLU A 76 4.76 31.46 38.68
N ASP A 77 5.98 31.75 39.14
CA ASP A 77 7.22 31.32 38.48
C ASP A 77 7.34 29.79 38.40
N LEU A 78 6.90 29.10 39.46
CA LEU A 78 6.95 27.64 39.53
C LEU A 78 5.87 27.00 38.65
N LYS A 79 4.67 27.59 38.59
CA LYS A 79 3.61 27.14 37.67
C LYS A 79 4.04 27.28 36.21
N THR A 80 4.69 28.39 35.88
CA THR A 80 5.18 28.65 34.51
C THR A 80 6.24 27.62 34.12
N ARG A 81 7.26 27.41 34.95
CA ARG A 81 8.31 26.42 34.70
C ARG A 81 7.77 24.99 34.63
N ALA A 82 6.80 24.63 35.48
CA ALA A 82 6.17 23.32 35.44
C ALA A 82 5.35 23.10 34.15
N GLY A 83 4.64 24.14 33.68
CA GLY A 83 3.93 24.10 32.40
C GLY A 83 4.88 23.97 31.19
N GLU A 84 6.00 24.70 31.20
CA GLU A 84 7.04 24.60 30.18
C GLU A 84 7.66 23.19 30.14
N MET A 85 7.96 22.62 31.30
CA MET A 85 8.47 21.24 31.40
C MET A 85 7.44 20.22 30.88
N ALA A 86 6.17 20.37 31.25
CA ALA A 86 5.10 19.48 30.78
C ALA A 86 4.94 19.56 29.24
N ALA A 87 4.98 20.76 28.68
CA ALA A 87 4.94 20.97 27.23
C ALA A 87 6.15 20.34 26.52
N ALA A 88 7.36 20.55 27.05
CA ALA A 88 8.58 19.97 26.49
C ALA A 88 8.57 18.43 26.54
N LEU A 89 8.08 17.85 27.64
CA LEU A 89 7.93 16.39 27.77
C LEU A 89 6.89 15.84 26.78
N TRP A 90 5.77 16.54 26.62
CA TRP A 90 4.74 16.17 25.65
C TRP A 90 5.28 16.20 24.21
N ASP A 91 5.96 17.27 23.83
CA ASP A 91 6.56 17.39 22.50
C ASP A 91 7.61 16.30 22.25
N LEU A 92 8.46 16.01 23.23
CA LEU A 92 9.43 14.93 23.13
C LEU A 92 8.74 13.56 22.99
N ALA A 93 7.70 13.29 23.77
CA ALA A 93 6.93 12.05 23.69
C ALA A 93 6.27 11.89 22.32
N GLN A 94 5.66 12.95 21.80
CA GLN A 94 5.03 12.97 20.46
C GLN A 94 6.07 12.74 19.36
N GLN A 95 7.22 13.43 19.41
CA GLN A 95 8.30 13.23 18.45
C GLN A 95 8.79 11.77 18.46
N ARG A 96 8.99 11.18 19.64
CA ARG A 96 9.41 9.78 19.79
C ARG A 96 8.35 8.81 19.28
N ALA A 97 7.08 9.04 19.58
CA ALA A 97 5.98 8.22 19.09
C ALA A 97 5.89 8.26 17.56
N HIS A 98 5.97 9.45 16.96
CA HIS A 98 5.98 9.60 15.51
C HIS A 98 7.19 8.94 14.85
N ALA A 99 8.40 9.11 15.41
CA ALA A 99 9.59 8.45 14.90
C ALA A 99 9.46 6.93 14.95
N SER A 100 8.95 6.38 16.06
CA SER A 100 8.71 4.94 16.19
C SER A 100 7.65 4.42 15.22
N LEU A 101 6.57 5.18 15.01
CA LEU A 101 5.52 4.82 14.06
C LEU A 101 6.04 4.81 12.62
N ASN A 102 6.80 5.83 12.23
CA ASN A 102 7.38 5.92 10.89
C ASN A 102 8.35 4.75 10.65
N ALA A 103 9.23 4.46 11.61
CA ALA A 103 10.13 3.31 11.53
C ALA A 103 9.37 1.98 11.37
N TYR A 104 8.29 1.78 12.14
CA TYR A 104 7.45 0.59 12.01
C TYR A 104 6.75 0.51 10.64
N GLN A 105 6.25 1.65 10.12
CA GLN A 105 5.64 1.71 8.80
C GLN A 105 6.64 1.40 7.68
N ASP A 106 7.86 1.91 7.77
CA ASP A 106 8.92 1.65 6.79
C ASP A 106 9.33 0.17 6.81
N GLU A 107 9.51 -0.41 8.00
CA GLU A 107 9.81 -1.84 8.14
C GLU A 107 8.68 -2.73 7.60
N ALA A 108 7.42 -2.40 7.92
CA ALA A 108 6.27 -3.14 7.42
C ALA A 108 6.18 -3.07 5.88
N ARG A 109 6.40 -1.88 5.29
CA ARG A 109 6.43 -1.72 3.82
C ARG A 109 7.55 -2.52 3.19
N ALA A 110 8.74 -2.52 3.80
CA ALA A 110 9.87 -3.32 3.32
C ALA A 110 9.55 -4.82 3.32
N LYS A 111 8.97 -5.35 4.40
CA LYS A 111 8.55 -6.75 4.49
C LYS A 111 7.48 -7.13 3.48
N VAL A 112 6.52 -6.23 3.23
CA VAL A 112 5.49 -6.44 2.20
C VAL A 112 6.13 -6.52 0.81
N LEU A 113 7.02 -5.58 0.48
CA LEU A 113 7.70 -5.57 -0.81
C LEU A 113 8.57 -6.81 -1.01
N GLU A 114 9.30 -7.24 0.02
CA GLU A 114 10.09 -8.48 0.00
C GLU A 114 9.21 -9.71 -0.24
N ALA A 115 8.10 -9.83 0.50
CA ALA A 115 7.16 -10.93 0.34
C ALA A 115 6.50 -10.95 -1.04
N GLU A 116 6.13 -9.78 -1.58
CA GLU A 116 5.59 -9.67 -2.94
C GLU A 116 6.62 -10.07 -4.01
N SER A 117 7.88 -9.66 -3.85
CA SER A 117 8.98 -10.05 -4.74
C SER A 117 9.22 -11.57 -4.70
N ALA A 118 9.30 -12.16 -3.51
CA ALA A 118 9.45 -13.60 -3.33
C ALA A 118 8.26 -14.38 -3.93
N ARG A 119 7.04 -13.87 -3.76
CA ARG A 119 5.83 -14.46 -4.37
C ARG A 119 5.90 -14.43 -5.88
N ALA A 120 6.27 -13.30 -6.48
CA ALA A 120 6.39 -13.16 -7.93
C ALA A 120 7.47 -14.09 -8.51
N GLN A 121 8.60 -14.25 -7.82
CA GLN A 121 9.65 -15.21 -8.20
C GLN A 121 9.14 -16.65 -8.15
N ALA A 122 8.48 -17.05 -7.06
CA ALA A 122 7.93 -18.39 -6.92
C ALA A 122 6.83 -18.68 -7.96
N GLU A 123 6.00 -17.69 -8.30
CA GLU A 123 5.00 -17.79 -9.37
C GLU A 123 5.68 -18.01 -10.74
N ALA A 124 6.72 -17.24 -11.06
CA ALA A 124 7.48 -17.40 -12.31
C ALA A 124 8.18 -18.76 -12.41
N GLU A 125 8.80 -19.23 -11.34
CA GLU A 125 9.41 -20.57 -11.27
C GLU A 125 8.37 -21.67 -11.46
N ARG A 126 7.22 -21.55 -10.79
CA ARG A 126 6.12 -22.51 -10.95
C ARG A 126 5.62 -22.56 -12.39
N GLU A 127 5.46 -21.42 -13.06
CA GLU A 127 5.06 -21.38 -14.47
C GLU A 127 6.11 -22.02 -15.39
N ALA A 128 7.39 -21.77 -15.15
CA ALA A 128 8.47 -22.41 -15.90
C ALA A 128 8.45 -23.93 -15.72
N LEU A 129 8.38 -24.42 -14.47
CA LEU A 129 8.29 -25.84 -14.17
C LEU A 129 7.01 -26.48 -14.75
N GLN A 130 5.91 -25.75 -14.81
CA GLN A 130 4.68 -26.24 -15.44
C GLN A 130 4.87 -26.43 -16.95
N LYS A 131 5.48 -25.47 -17.64
CA LYS A 131 5.80 -25.59 -19.07
C LYS A 131 6.77 -26.75 -19.34
N ASP A 132 7.79 -26.92 -18.51
CA ASP A 132 8.73 -28.03 -18.63
C ASP A 132 8.02 -29.38 -18.44
N ARG A 133 7.13 -29.49 -17.46
CA ARG A 133 6.32 -30.69 -17.24
C ARG A 133 5.40 -31.00 -18.42
N GLU A 134 4.80 -29.99 -19.03
CA GLU A 134 3.97 -30.14 -20.22
C GLU A 134 4.80 -30.62 -21.42
N SER A 135 5.98 -30.03 -21.64
CA SER A 135 6.93 -30.46 -22.68
C SER A 135 7.39 -31.90 -22.49
N VAL A 136 7.81 -32.28 -21.27
CA VAL A 136 8.23 -33.66 -20.96
C VAL A 136 7.08 -34.64 -21.18
N ARG A 137 5.85 -34.28 -20.80
CA ARG A 137 4.67 -35.11 -21.05
C ARG A 137 4.40 -35.30 -22.54
N ALA A 138 4.51 -34.24 -23.33
CA ALA A 138 4.34 -34.32 -24.79
C ALA A 138 5.40 -35.23 -25.43
N ASN A 139 6.68 -35.04 -25.06
CA ASN A 139 7.78 -35.87 -25.56
C ASN A 139 7.61 -37.34 -25.19
N LEU A 140 7.15 -37.62 -23.97
CA LEU A 140 6.90 -38.98 -23.49
C LEU A 140 5.69 -39.62 -24.19
N ALA A 141 4.65 -38.86 -24.51
CA ALA A 141 3.54 -39.34 -25.33
C ALA A 141 4.01 -39.70 -26.75
N GLN A 142 4.79 -38.82 -27.38
CA GLN A 142 5.36 -39.05 -28.71
C GLN A 142 6.28 -40.27 -28.74
N ALA A 143 7.16 -40.42 -27.74
CA ALA A 143 8.04 -41.58 -27.65
C ALA A 143 7.25 -42.89 -27.50
N ARG A 144 6.14 -42.89 -26.74
CA ARG A 144 5.26 -44.05 -26.61
C ARG A 144 4.58 -44.42 -27.91
N GLU A 145 4.13 -43.43 -28.68
CA GLU A 145 3.55 -43.65 -30.01
C GLU A 145 4.58 -44.26 -30.97
N GLN A 146 5.79 -43.71 -31.01
CA GLN A 146 6.89 -44.26 -31.81
C GLN A 146 7.25 -45.70 -31.42
N ILE A 147 7.28 -46.01 -30.12
CA ILE A 147 7.52 -47.38 -29.64
C ILE A 147 6.40 -48.32 -30.12
N ALA A 148 5.13 -47.90 -30.05
CA ALA A 148 4.01 -48.70 -30.50
C ALA A 148 4.06 -48.96 -32.02
N ASP A 149 4.36 -47.94 -32.83
CA ASP A 149 4.54 -48.06 -34.27
C ASP A 149 5.70 -49.01 -34.64
N LEU A 150 6.87 -48.85 -34.00
CA LEU A 150 8.01 -49.75 -34.20
C LEU A 150 7.69 -51.20 -33.80
N GLN A 151 6.94 -51.41 -32.71
CA GLN A 151 6.48 -52.74 -32.31
C GLN A 151 5.55 -53.35 -33.36
N GLN A 152 4.64 -52.57 -33.93
CA GLN A 152 3.75 -53.03 -35.00
C GLN A 152 4.53 -53.39 -36.27
N GLN A 153 5.50 -52.55 -36.67
CA GLN A 153 6.36 -52.82 -37.82
C GLN A 153 7.22 -54.09 -37.61
N LEU A 154 7.75 -54.29 -36.40
CA LEU A 154 8.52 -55.47 -36.06
C LEU A 154 7.66 -56.75 -36.13
N ALA A 155 6.43 -56.69 -35.60
CA ALA A 155 5.48 -57.80 -35.66
C ALA A 155 5.09 -58.14 -37.11
N ALA A 156 4.84 -57.13 -37.94
CA ALA A 156 4.55 -57.31 -39.36
C ALA A 156 5.74 -57.95 -40.11
N SER A 157 6.96 -57.45 -39.87
CA SER A 157 8.17 -58.01 -40.47
C SER A 157 8.45 -59.45 -40.02
N ALA A 158 8.18 -59.78 -38.74
CA ALA A 158 8.26 -61.15 -38.24
C ALA A 158 7.25 -62.06 -38.96
N ALA A 159 5.98 -61.65 -39.06
CA ALA A 159 4.96 -62.43 -39.76
C ALA A 159 5.28 -62.67 -41.25
N ILE A 160 5.84 -61.67 -41.95
CA ILE A 160 6.29 -61.83 -43.34
C ILE A 160 7.43 -62.85 -43.43
N ARG A 161 8.42 -62.78 -42.53
CA ARG A 161 9.53 -63.75 -42.50
C ARG A 161 9.05 -65.17 -42.25
N ASP A 162 8.19 -65.38 -41.26
CA ASP A 162 7.61 -66.69 -40.96
C ASP A 162 6.82 -67.26 -42.17
N GLY A 163 6.10 -66.39 -42.87
CA GLY A 163 5.39 -66.76 -44.10
C GLY A 163 6.34 -67.18 -45.24
N LEU A 164 7.43 -66.43 -45.46
CA LEU A 164 8.45 -66.76 -46.45
C LEU A 164 9.18 -68.07 -46.11
N ASP A 165 9.54 -68.28 -44.84
CA ASP A 165 10.18 -69.51 -44.37
C ASP A 165 9.28 -70.73 -44.61
N THR A 166 7.97 -70.58 -44.38
CA THR A 166 6.99 -71.63 -44.65
C THR A 166 6.90 -71.94 -46.15
N GLN A 167 6.89 -70.93 -47.01
CA GLN A 167 6.87 -71.11 -48.47
C GLN A 167 8.15 -71.78 -48.99
N LEU A 168 9.31 -71.40 -48.45
CA LEU A 168 10.59 -72.04 -48.78
C LEU A 168 10.60 -73.51 -48.37
N ALA A 169 10.10 -73.83 -47.18
CA ALA A 169 10.00 -75.22 -46.72
C ALA A 169 9.08 -76.07 -47.62
N GLN A 170 7.94 -75.51 -48.04
CA GLN A 170 7.03 -76.17 -48.99
C GLN A 170 7.69 -76.39 -50.35
N ALA A 171 8.32 -75.36 -50.92
CA ALA A 171 9.02 -75.48 -52.20
C ALA A 171 10.15 -76.52 -52.16
N HIS A 172 10.90 -76.59 -51.05
CA HIS A 172 11.91 -77.64 -50.86
C HIS A 172 11.30 -79.04 -50.79
N ALA A 173 10.17 -79.21 -50.10
CA ALA A 173 9.47 -80.49 -50.03
C ALA A 173 8.94 -80.93 -51.41
N ASP A 174 8.35 -80.01 -52.18
CA ASP A 174 7.85 -80.27 -53.53
C ASP A 174 8.99 -80.68 -54.47
N ILE A 175 10.12 -79.98 -54.44
CA ILE A 175 11.31 -80.33 -55.24
C ILE A 175 11.83 -81.73 -54.87
N ALA A 176 11.80 -82.09 -53.58
CA ALA A 176 12.22 -83.42 -53.13
C ALA A 176 11.24 -84.53 -53.56
N ALA A 177 9.94 -84.22 -53.69
CA ALA A 177 8.93 -85.17 -54.15
C ALA A 177 8.96 -85.45 -55.67
N TYR A 178 9.57 -84.56 -56.46
CA TYR A 178 9.74 -84.71 -57.91
C TYR A 178 11.07 -85.38 -58.33
N ARG A 179 11.90 -85.80 -57.38
CA ARG A 179 13.13 -86.58 -57.61
C ARG A 179 12.90 -88.06 -57.30
#